data_AF-A0A5C8PL96-F1
#
_entry.id   AF-A0A5C8PL96-F1
#
_cell.length_a   1.000
_cell.length_b   1.000
_cell.length_c   1.000
_cell.angle_alpha   90.00
_cell.angle_beta   90.00
_cell.angle_gamma   90.00
#
_symmetry.space_group_name_H-M   'P 1'
#
loop_
_entity.id
_entity.type
_entity.pdbx_description
1 polymer ?
#
loop_
_entity_poly.entity_id
_entity_poly.type
_entity_poly.pdbx_seq_one_letter_code
_entity_poly.pdbx_strand_id
1 'polypeptide(L)' 'MMTKAFLVRRGFEARNGQVRYGPGVKLFVEDDEEIEVYMLRLGKPCRARQYPYASLDMAAPPTGLRPAALQD' A
#
# COMPACT_ATOMS: atom_id res chain seq x y z
N MET A 1 -0.35 -2.79 -19.27
CA MET A 1 0.01 -2.83 -17.85
C MET A 1 -0.91 -1.91 -17.11
N MET A 2 -1.73 -2.43 -16.19
CA MET A 2 -2.58 -1.60 -15.34
C MET A 2 -1.87 -1.30 -14.03
N THR A 3 -1.88 -0.04 -13.61
CA THR A 3 -1.21 0.40 -12.37
C THR A 3 -2.24 1.02 -11.42
N LYS A 4 -2.14 0.71 -10.13
CA LYS A 4 -2.91 1.36 -9.06
C LYS A 4 -1.96 2.15 -8.18
N ALA A 5 -2.39 3.34 -7.76
CA ALA A 5 -1.60 4.21 -6.90
C ALA A 5 -2.27 4.42 -5.55
N PHE A 6 -1.51 4.20 -4.48
CA PHE A 6 -1.99 4.38 -3.11
C PHE A 6 -1.04 5.26 -2.31
N LEU A 7 -1.59 5.94 -1.31
CA LEU A 7 -0.80 6.62 -0.27
C LEU A 7 -0.90 5.80 1.01
N VAL A 8 0.23 5.56 1.66
CA VAL A 8 0.26 4.87 2.95
C VAL A 8 -0.30 5.81 4.04
N ARG A 9 -1.26 5.33 4.82
CA ARG A 9 -1.85 6.09 5.93
C ARG A 9 -0.88 6.19 7.11
N ARG A 10 -1.03 7.22 7.94
CA ARG A 10 -0.33 7.33 9.23
C ARG A 10 -0.60 6.11 10.10
N GLY A 11 0.44 5.61 10.77
CA GLY A 11 0.40 4.39 11.59
C GLY A 11 0.60 3.09 10.79
N PHE A 12 0.92 3.18 9.50
CA PHE A 12 1.16 2.03 8.64
C PHE A 12 2.44 2.17 7.82
N GLU A 13 2.94 1.04 7.33
CA GLU A 13 4.00 0.92 6.33
C GLU A 13 3.50 -0.07 5.27
N ALA A 14 3.84 0.13 4.00
CA ALA A 14 3.60 -0.85 2.95
C ALA A 14 4.92 -1.42 2.42
N ARG A 15 4.90 -2.64 1.91
CA ARG A 15 6.02 -3.27 1.22
C ARG A 15 5.56 -3.81 -0.12
N ASN A 16 6.31 -3.54 -1.18
CA ASN A 16 6.18 -4.16 -2.50
C ASN A 16 7.54 -4.79 -2.84
N GLY A 17 7.61 -6.12 -2.86
CA GLY A 17 8.87 -6.86 -2.94
C GLY A 17 9.88 -6.46 -1.84
N GLN A 18 10.99 -5.85 -2.26
CA GLN A 18 12.06 -5.38 -1.36
C GLN A 18 11.90 -3.91 -0.93
N VAL A 19 10.96 -3.17 -1.52
CA VAL A 19 10.80 -1.73 -1.28
C VAL A 19 9.78 -1.48 -0.18
N ARG A 20 10.14 -0.64 0.79
CA ARG A 20 9.26 -0.20 1.89
C ARG A 20 8.80 1.24 1.68
N TYR A 21 7.52 1.48 1.97
CA TYR A 21 6.84 2.75 1.81
C TYR A 21 6.28 3.19 3.16
N GLY A 22 6.83 4.28 3.70
CA GLY A 22 6.39 4.86 4.97
C GLY A 22 5.11 5.69 4.86
N PRO A 23 4.58 6.19 5.99
CA PRO A 23 3.42 7.06 6.01
C PRO A 23 3.51 8.26 5.05
N GLY A 24 2.47 8.48 4.26
CA GLY A 24 2.38 9.58 3.30
C GLY A 24 3.15 9.36 1.99
N VAL A 25 3.91 8.27 1.87
CA VAL A 25 4.61 7.91 0.63
C VAL A 25 3.61 7.27 -0.34
N LYS A 26 3.72 7.66 -1.63
CA LYS A 26 2.94 7.10 -2.73
C LYS A 26 3.62 5.81 -3.20
N LEU A 27 2.87 4.71 -3.28
CA LEU A 27 3.30 3.48 -3.92
C LEU A 27 2.46 3.21 -5.16
N PHE A 28 3.11 2.66 -6.18
CA PHE A 28 2.50 2.14 -7.38
C PHE A 28 2.55 0.62 -7.31
N VAL A 29 1.47 -0.02 -7.76
CA VAL A 29 1.34 -1.48 -7.80
C VAL A 29 0.91 -1.85 -9.21
N GLU A 30 1.67 -2.73 -9.85
CA GLU A 30 1.43 -3.27 -11.19
C GLU A 30 0.56 -4.54 -11.14
N ASP A 31 0.02 -4.96 -12.29
CA ASP A 31 -1.03 -5.98 -12.38
C ASP A 31 -0.58 -7.40 -11.98
N ASP A 32 0.71 -7.68 -12.02
CA ASP A 32 1.36 -8.91 -11.57
C ASP A 32 1.96 -8.82 -10.15
N GLU A 33 1.80 -7.69 -9.47
CA GLU A 33 2.39 -7.44 -8.16
C GLU A 33 1.42 -7.71 -6.98
N GLU A 34 2.01 -7.76 -5.80
CA GLU A 34 1.31 -7.81 -4.53
C GLU A 34 2.01 -6.92 -3.51
N ILE A 35 1.25 -6.48 -2.50
CA ILE A 35 1.80 -5.66 -1.42
C ILE A 35 1.47 -6.24 -0.06
N GLU A 36 2.32 -5.97 0.91
CA GLU A 36 2.04 -6.20 2.31
C GLU A 36 1.86 -4.86 3.02
N VAL A 37 0.82 -4.75 3.85
CA VAL A 37 0.56 -3.56 4.67
C VAL A 37 0.74 -3.92 6.14
N TYR A 38 1.66 -3.20 6.78
CA TYR A 38 2.03 -3.38 8.18
C TYR A 38 1.41 -2.29 9.05
N MET A 39 0.83 -2.67 10.19
CA MET A 39 0.54 -1.72 11.26
C MET A 39 1.83 -1.39 12.03
N LEU A 40 2.07 -0.11 12.29
CA LEU A 40 3.16 0.37 13.11
C LEU A 40 2.70 0.57 14.56
N ARG A 41 3.38 -0.08 15.51
CA ARG A 41 3.23 0.17 16.95
C ARG A 41 4.56 0.69 17.48
N LEU A 42 4.55 1.90 18.04
CA LEU A 42 5.77 2.58 18.50
C LEU A 42 6.86 2.62 17.41
N GLY A 43 6.45 2.85 16.15
CA GLY A 43 7.35 2.88 14.99
C GLY A 43 7.82 1.51 14.48
N LYS A 44 7.38 0.40 15.09
CA LYS A 44 7.79 -0.96 14.67
C LYS A 44 6.66 -1.70 13.93
N PRO A 45 6.95 -2.38 12.80
CA PRO A 45 5.98 -3.24 12.11
C PRO A 45 5.57 -4.41 13.01
N CYS A 46 4.27 -4.66 13.17
CA CYS A 46 3.78 -5.69 14.10
C CYS A 46 2.73 -6.65 13.52
N ARG A 47 2.02 -6.28 12.44
CA ARG A 47 1.04 -7.14 11.77
C ARG A 47 1.00 -6.81 10.29
N ALA A 48 1.28 -7.79 9.44
CA ALA A 48 1.19 -7.67 7.99
C ALA A 48 -0.14 -8.23 7.48
N ARG A 49 -0.67 -7.62 6.43
CA ARG A 49 -1.69 -8.23 5.56
C ARG A 49 -1.22 -8.11 4.12
N GLN A 50 -1.32 -9.21 3.38
CA GLN A 50 -0.93 -9.29 1.99
C GLN A 50 -2.14 -9.06 1.09
N TYR A 51 -1.94 -8.30 0.02
CA TYR A 51 -2.96 -7.90 -0.93
C TYR A 51 -2.41 -8.08 -2.35
N PRO A 52 -2.83 -9.12 -3.10
CA PRO A 52 -2.55 -9.21 -4.52
C PRO A 52 -3.22 -8.06 -5.27
N TYR A 53 -2.66 -7.61 -6.40
CA TYR A 53 -3.18 -6.49 -7.19
C TYR A 53 -4.68 -6.56 -7.47
N ALA A 54 -5.20 -7.75 -7.80
CA ALA A 54 -6.61 -7.98 -8.08
C ALA A 54 -7.54 -7.63 -6.91
N SER A 55 -7.05 -7.73 -5.66
CA SER A 55 -7.80 -7.40 -4.45
C SER A 55 -7.75 -5.91 -4.07
N LEU A 56 -6.86 -5.13 -4.69
CA LEU A 56 -6.70 -3.71 -4.40
C LEU A 56 -7.78 -2.90 -5.09
N ASP A 57 -8.73 -2.36 -4.34
CA ASP A 57 -9.77 -1.47 -4.85
C ASP A 57 -9.42 -0.01 -4.54
N MET A 58 -9.40 0.86 -5.57
CA MET A 58 -9.16 2.30 -5.37
C MET A 58 -10.38 3.02 -4.78
N ALA A 59 -11.59 2.52 -5.02
CA ALA A 59 -12.82 3.07 -4.46
C ALA A 59 -13.02 2.64 -3.00
N ALA A 60 -12.51 1.46 -2.62
CA ALA A 60 -12.51 0.94 -1.26
C ALA A 60 -11.13 0.39 -0.84
N PRO A 61 -10.11 1.26 -0.61
CA PRO A 61 -8.75 0.81 -0.34
C PRO A 61 -8.63 -0.02 0.94
N PRO A 62 -7.74 -1.03 0.95
CA PRO A 62 -7.44 -1.78 2.15
C PRO A 62 -6.99 -0.90 3.32
N THR A 63 -7.21 -1.41 4.54
CA THR A 63 -6.75 -0.74 5.76
C THR A 63 -5.26 -0.41 5.69
N GLY A 64 -4.94 0.85 5.98
CA GLY A 64 -3.58 1.37 5.92
C GLY A 64 -3.23 2.05 4.59
N LEU A 65 -4.11 1.99 3.59
CA LEU A 65 -3.97 2.70 2.32
C LEU A 65 -5.10 3.71 2.12
N ARG A 66 -4.89 4.64 1.21
CA ARG A 66 -5.91 5.54 0.65
C ARG A 66 -5.61 5.76 -0.83
N PRO A 67 -6.60 6.11 -1.66
CA PRO A 67 -6.35 6.29 -3.08
C PRO A 67 -5.40 7.48 -3.25
N ALA A 68 -4.40 7.31 -4.09
CA ALA A 68 -3.58 8.44 -4.53
C ALA A 68 -4.17 8.93 -5.85
N ALA A 69 -4.35 10.24 -6.02
CA ALA A 69 -4.63 10.78 -7.34
C ALA A 69 -3.50 10.32 -8.29
N LEU A 70 -3.87 9.64 -9.36
CA LEU A 70 -3.04 9.57 -10.55
C LEU A 70 -2.94 11.02 -11.02
N GLN A 71 -1.74 11.60 -10.99
CA GLN A 71 -1.55 12.88 -11.65
C GLN A 71 -1.54 12.56 -13.14
N ASP A 72 -2.51 13.09 -13.87
CA ASP A 72 -2.57 13.07 -15.33
C ASP A 72 -1.33 13.72 -15.94
#